data_AF-A0A397HBK8-F1
#
_entry.id   AF-A0A397HBK8-F1
#
_cell.length_a   1.000
_cell.length_b   1.000
_cell.length_c   1.000
_cell.angle_alpha   90.00
_cell.angle_beta   90.00
_cell.angle_gamma   90.00
#
_symmetry.space_group_name_H-M   'P 1'
#
loop_
_entity.id
_entity.type
_entity.pdbx_description
1 polymer ?
#
loop_
_entity_poly.entity_id
_entity_poly.type
_entity_poly.pdbx_seq_one_letter_code
_entity_poly.pdbx_strand_id
1 'polypeptide(L)'
;MLRNDEIQRHTLLSGMIARASEFSAWLLPSYTRLGGQSPSRPGSIWPSTARRRVIKMVVLIALFCLVTWALCTRIPQNSTQETQQPQQPQQTPQPHPQPEDPFPPTHATDFKIHDPSIIHVDDTYYSYSVGEHILIHQAPSLDGPWKHTGTVLAADSVIPKGDRKAPWAPQTIRHGDTYYCFYAVSHSGCRDSAIGVATSKSPGPGAWTDHGALVQSGTGRGSGEHPFTTSNTIDPSAIVAEDGQAYLMFGSFWSGIWQVPLDKALISVAGETKSEARQLVYMEKAPLPGSNNPNPLCREPSGARPIEGSFLSYHEPWYYLWFSYGKCCKFNAKNLPPPGREYSIRVGRSKSPRGPFVDKQGRDLANGGGEIVYASNRDVYAPGGQGVLSEKSGDTLYYHYLNKTISYDFWEARLGYNPLKYVDGWPVAQ
;
A
#
# COMPACT_ATOMS: atom_id res chain seq x y z
N MET A 1 -15.25 -36.85 -40.50
CA MET A 1 -15.26 -36.06 -41.76
C MET A 1 -16.16 -34.86 -41.48
N LEU A 2 -15.72 -33.63 -41.83
CA LEU A 2 -16.23 -32.31 -41.36
C LEU A 2 -15.47 -31.72 -40.16
N ARG A 3 -14.24 -31.29 -40.43
CA ARG A 3 -13.56 -30.22 -39.69
C ARG A 3 -12.58 -29.58 -40.68
N ASN A 4 -13.07 -28.68 -41.55
CA ASN A 4 -12.20 -27.90 -42.45
C ASN A 4 -12.80 -26.61 -43.05
N ASP A 5 -14.01 -26.16 -42.69
CA ASP A 5 -14.61 -24.96 -43.31
C ASP A 5 -14.55 -23.67 -42.47
N GLU A 6 -13.88 -23.68 -41.32
CA GLU A 6 -13.76 -22.49 -40.47
C GLU A 6 -12.38 -21.78 -40.53
N ILE A 7 -11.42 -22.35 -41.27
CA ILE A 7 -10.07 -21.78 -41.42
C ILE A 7 -9.92 -20.94 -42.72
N GLN A 8 -10.91 -20.93 -43.61
CA GLN A 8 -10.88 -20.14 -44.85
C GLN A 8 -11.59 -18.77 -44.76
N ARG A 9 -12.28 -18.44 -43.65
CA ARG A 9 -12.96 -17.14 -43.49
C ARG A 9 -12.16 -16.07 -42.75
N HIS A 10 -11.05 -16.43 -42.09
CA HIS A 10 -10.20 -15.45 -41.39
C HIS A 10 -9.01 -14.91 -42.21
N THR A 11 -8.75 -15.43 -43.42
CA THR A 11 -7.59 -15.00 -44.24
C THR A 11 -7.93 -13.93 -45.28
N LEU A 12 -9.21 -13.55 -45.43
CA LEU A 12 -9.63 -12.50 -46.37
C LEU A 12 -9.92 -11.14 -45.69
N LEU A 13 -10.07 -11.09 -44.36
CA LEU A 13 -10.26 -9.82 -43.63
C LEU A 13 -8.94 -9.17 -43.16
N SER A 14 -7.86 -9.93 -43.00
CA SER A 14 -6.54 -9.40 -42.62
C SER A 14 -5.74 -8.81 -43.80
N GLY A 15 -6.15 -9.07 -45.05
CA GLY A 15 -5.52 -8.50 -46.26
C GLY A 15 -6.04 -7.12 -46.67
N MET A 16 -7.17 -6.65 -46.12
CA MET A 16 -7.77 -5.36 -46.46
C MET A 16 -7.47 -4.23 -45.46
N ILE A 17 -6.97 -4.56 -44.26
CA ILE A 17 -6.59 -3.55 -43.24
C ILE A 17 -5.10 -3.17 -43.33
N ALA A 18 -4.26 -3.99 -43.97
CA ALA A 18 -2.82 -3.76 -44.13
C ALA A 18 -2.44 -2.88 -45.35
N ARG A 19 -3.39 -2.24 -46.04
CA ARG A 19 -3.11 -1.29 -47.15
C ARG A 19 -3.63 0.14 -46.90
N ALA A 20 -4.07 0.45 -45.69
CA ALA A 20 -4.48 1.79 -45.28
C ALA A 20 -3.40 2.57 -44.48
N SER A 21 -2.27 1.93 -44.14
CA SER A 21 -1.18 2.51 -43.32
C SER A 21 0.05 3.01 -44.10
N GLU A 22 0.02 3.06 -45.43
CA GLU A 22 1.16 3.54 -46.26
C GLU A 22 0.90 4.85 -47.04
N PHE A 23 -0.11 5.65 -46.66
CA PHE A 23 -0.46 6.88 -47.41
C PHE A 23 -0.50 8.18 -46.58
N SER A 24 0.26 8.27 -45.48
CA SER A 24 0.35 9.49 -44.65
C SER A 24 1.78 9.99 -44.38
N ALA A 25 2.75 9.54 -45.18
CA ALA A 25 4.14 10.02 -45.11
C ALA A 25 4.51 11.00 -46.23
N TRP A 26 3.60 11.89 -46.65
CA TRP A 26 3.90 13.07 -47.46
C TRP A 26 2.89 14.14 -47.04
N LEU A 27 3.37 15.24 -46.44
CA LEU A 27 2.70 16.55 -46.20
C LEU A 27 2.90 17.13 -44.78
N LEU A 28 4.14 17.30 -44.32
CA LEU A 28 4.46 18.29 -43.29
C LEU A 28 5.74 19.04 -43.65
N PRO A 29 5.66 20.31 -44.07
CA PRO A 29 6.83 21.18 -44.18
C PRO A 29 7.25 21.71 -42.81
N SER A 30 8.55 21.58 -42.52
CA SER A 30 9.25 22.15 -41.38
C SER A 30 9.08 23.67 -41.32
N TYR A 31 8.49 24.22 -40.26
CA TYR A 31 8.41 25.66 -40.03
C TYR A 31 9.62 26.14 -39.23
N THR A 32 10.61 26.71 -39.92
CA THR A 32 11.65 27.57 -39.33
C THR A 32 11.22 29.03 -39.32
N ARG A 33 11.56 29.70 -38.22
CA ARG A 33 11.15 31.05 -37.80
C ARG A 33 12.02 32.14 -38.47
N LEU A 34 11.43 33.08 -39.23
CA LEU A 34 11.98 34.42 -39.52
C LEU A 34 10.84 35.44 -39.70
N GLY A 35 11.05 36.68 -39.22
CA GLY A 35 10.00 37.67 -38.99
C GLY A 35 9.64 38.60 -40.16
N GLY A 36 8.74 39.56 -39.85
CA GLY A 36 8.56 40.81 -40.59
C GLY A 36 7.23 41.02 -41.34
N GLN A 37 6.39 41.90 -40.78
CA GLN A 37 5.44 42.84 -41.42
C GLN A 37 4.09 42.38 -42.03
N SER A 38 3.03 42.92 -41.40
CA SER A 38 1.69 43.44 -41.76
C SER A 38 0.99 43.24 -43.14
N PRO A 39 -0.37 43.35 -43.20
CA PRO A 39 -1.22 42.52 -44.05
C PRO A 39 -1.96 43.25 -45.19
N SER A 40 -2.44 42.50 -46.20
CA SER A 40 -3.52 42.91 -47.12
C SER A 40 -4.41 41.72 -47.55
N ARG A 41 -5.62 42.06 -48.03
CA ARG A 41 -6.92 41.34 -48.05
C ARG A 41 -7.04 40.00 -48.84
N PRO A 42 -8.12 39.21 -48.61
CA PRO A 42 -8.19 37.79 -49.00
C PRO A 42 -8.79 37.56 -50.40
N GLY A 43 -8.09 36.76 -51.22
CA GLY A 43 -8.60 36.17 -52.46
C GLY A 43 -8.83 34.66 -52.29
N SER A 44 -9.89 34.12 -52.90
CA SER A 44 -10.39 32.75 -52.76
C SER A 44 -9.32 31.66 -52.99
N ILE A 45 -9.05 30.85 -51.97
CA ILE A 45 -7.97 29.84 -51.96
C ILE A 45 -8.52 28.43 -52.23
N TRP A 46 -9.17 28.17 -53.37
CA TRP A 46 -9.38 26.77 -53.78
C TRP A 46 -9.23 26.62 -55.31
N PRO A 47 -8.17 25.95 -55.80
CA PRO A 47 -8.03 25.65 -57.22
C PRO A 47 -9.17 24.71 -57.68
N SER A 48 -9.64 24.93 -58.91
CA SER A 48 -10.81 24.27 -59.54
C SER A 48 -10.77 22.73 -59.56
N THR A 49 -9.59 22.15 -59.41
CA THR A 49 -9.35 20.69 -59.34
C THR A 49 -9.73 20.08 -58.00
N ALA A 50 -9.58 20.81 -56.89
CA ALA A 50 -9.95 20.35 -55.55
C ALA A 50 -11.48 20.32 -55.35
N ARG A 51 -12.18 21.30 -55.93
CA ARG A 51 -13.65 21.37 -55.92
C ARG A 51 -14.30 20.18 -56.65
N ARG A 52 -13.71 19.73 -57.76
CA ARG A 52 -14.19 18.55 -58.51
C ARG A 52 -13.98 17.24 -57.76
N ARG A 53 -12.95 17.14 -56.92
CA ARG A 53 -12.68 15.93 -56.11
C ARG A 53 -13.65 15.80 -54.93
N VAL A 54 -13.97 16.91 -54.26
CA VAL A 54 -14.96 16.94 -53.18
C VAL A 54 -16.36 16.59 -53.70
N ILE A 55 -16.76 17.13 -54.86
CA ILE A 55 -18.07 16.80 -55.46
C ILE A 55 -18.18 15.31 -55.81
N LYS A 56 -17.12 14.70 -56.37
CA LYS A 56 -17.12 13.26 -56.66
C LYS A 56 -17.24 12.40 -55.39
N MET A 57 -16.62 12.83 -54.30
CA MET A 57 -16.67 12.11 -53.02
C MET A 57 -18.06 12.17 -52.37
N VAL A 58 -18.73 13.33 -52.42
CA VAL A 58 -20.11 13.49 -51.91
C VAL A 58 -21.11 12.64 -52.70
N VAL A 59 -20.96 12.57 -54.02
CA VAL A 59 -21.82 11.72 -54.88
C VAL A 59 -21.64 10.22 -54.57
N LEU A 60 -20.40 9.77 -54.33
CA LEU A 60 -20.12 8.38 -53.95
C LEU A 60 -20.74 8.00 -52.60
N ILE A 61 -20.68 8.89 -51.61
CA ILE A 61 -21.29 8.66 -50.29
C ILE A 61 -22.83 8.60 -50.42
N ALA A 62 -23.43 9.49 -51.20
CA ALA A 62 -24.89 9.48 -51.41
C ALA A 62 -25.37 8.19 -52.11
N LEU A 63 -24.62 7.70 -53.11
CA LEU A 63 -24.91 6.42 -53.76
C LEU A 63 -24.78 5.24 -52.81
N PHE A 64 -23.77 5.23 -51.94
CA PHE A 64 -23.58 4.18 -50.94
C PHE A 64 -24.75 4.14 -49.94
N CYS A 65 -25.20 5.29 -49.45
CA CYS A 65 -26.35 5.39 -48.54
C CYS A 65 -27.66 4.91 -49.19
N LEU A 66 -27.89 5.23 -50.47
CA LEU A 66 -29.08 4.79 -51.21
C LEU A 66 -29.08 3.26 -51.43
N VAL A 67 -27.93 2.65 -51.71
CA VAL A 67 -27.79 1.20 -51.85
C VAL A 67 -28.05 0.49 -50.52
N THR A 68 -27.51 1.01 -49.40
CA THR A 68 -27.79 0.44 -48.06
C THR A 68 -29.26 0.55 -47.66
N TRP A 69 -29.94 1.65 -48.02
CA TRP A 69 -31.37 1.81 -47.74
C TRP A 69 -32.24 0.87 -48.59
N ALA A 70 -31.88 0.67 -49.87
CA ALA A 70 -32.58 -0.28 -50.75
C ALA A 70 -32.38 -1.75 -50.33
N LEU A 71 -31.24 -2.08 -49.70
CA LEU A 71 -30.97 -3.42 -49.16
C LEU A 71 -31.75 -3.70 -47.86
N CYS A 72 -31.96 -2.69 -47.02
CA CYS A 72 -32.72 -2.84 -45.76
C CYS A 72 -34.25 -2.91 -45.97
N THR A 73 -34.77 -2.47 -47.12
CA THR A 73 -36.23 -2.44 -47.41
C THR A 73 -36.76 -3.69 -48.11
N ARG A 74 -35.93 -4.71 -48.37
CA ARG A 74 -36.32 -5.97 -49.04
C ARG A 74 -36.15 -7.23 -48.17
N ILE A 75 -36.38 -7.14 -46.87
CA ILE A 75 -36.51 -8.32 -46.01
C ILE A 75 -38.02 -8.63 -45.86
N PRO A 76 -38.54 -9.70 -46.47
CA PRO A 76 -39.92 -10.12 -46.24
C PRO A 76 -40.08 -10.63 -44.80
N GLN A 77 -41.04 -10.06 -44.06
CA GLN A 77 -41.45 -10.57 -42.75
C GLN A 77 -42.21 -11.88 -42.96
N ASN A 78 -41.57 -13.02 -42.68
CA ASN A 78 -42.29 -14.27 -42.47
C ASN A 78 -42.96 -14.23 -41.09
N SER A 79 -44.27 -14.09 -41.07
CA SER A 79 -45.09 -14.26 -39.87
C SER A 79 -45.22 -15.76 -39.57
N THR A 80 -44.40 -16.27 -38.66
CA THR A 80 -44.64 -17.58 -38.03
C THR A 80 -45.52 -17.33 -36.80
N GLN A 81 -46.75 -17.86 -36.82
CA GLN A 81 -47.61 -17.91 -35.63
C GLN A 81 -46.98 -18.88 -34.61
N GLU A 82 -46.39 -18.34 -33.55
CA GLU A 82 -46.08 -19.11 -32.35
C GLU A 82 -47.35 -19.25 -31.50
N THR A 83 -47.71 -20.51 -31.26
CA THR A 83 -48.78 -20.90 -30.34
C THR A 83 -48.37 -20.52 -28.91
N GLN A 84 -49.17 -19.71 -28.23
CA GLN A 84 -48.89 -19.28 -26.85
C GLN A 84 -48.93 -20.49 -25.90
N GLN A 85 -47.75 -20.90 -25.42
CA GLN A 85 -47.61 -21.69 -24.18
C GLN A 85 -47.79 -20.75 -22.97
N PRO A 86 -48.38 -21.21 -21.85
CA PRO A 86 -48.56 -20.37 -20.67
C PRO A 86 -47.21 -19.87 -20.15
N GLN A 87 -47.04 -18.55 -20.02
CA GLN A 87 -45.83 -17.94 -19.47
C GLN A 87 -45.62 -18.40 -18.02
N GLN A 88 -44.53 -19.13 -17.79
CA GLN A 88 -43.95 -19.26 -16.46
C GLN A 88 -43.59 -17.85 -15.95
N PRO A 89 -43.76 -17.55 -14.65
CA PRO A 89 -43.39 -16.25 -14.09
C PRO A 89 -41.94 -15.92 -14.45
N GLN A 90 -41.76 -14.78 -15.10
CA GLN A 90 -40.46 -14.24 -15.47
C GLN A 90 -39.66 -14.03 -14.18
N GLN A 91 -38.72 -14.93 -13.88
CA GLN A 91 -37.77 -14.71 -12.81
C GLN A 91 -37.01 -13.43 -13.14
N THR A 92 -37.14 -12.44 -12.26
CA THR A 92 -36.32 -11.23 -12.28
C THR A 92 -34.86 -11.68 -12.40
N PRO A 93 -34.02 -11.07 -13.25
CA PRO A 93 -32.60 -11.40 -13.27
C PRO A 93 -32.08 -11.20 -11.85
N GLN A 94 -31.73 -12.29 -11.17
CA GLN A 94 -31.04 -12.16 -9.90
C GLN A 94 -29.77 -11.36 -10.19
N PRO A 95 -29.44 -10.34 -9.38
CA PRO A 95 -28.15 -9.72 -9.48
C PRO A 95 -27.12 -10.85 -9.45
N HIS A 96 -26.25 -10.93 -10.47
CA HIS A 96 -25.05 -11.75 -10.32
C HIS A 96 -24.43 -11.38 -8.97
N PRO A 97 -24.16 -12.34 -8.06
CA PRO A 97 -23.51 -12.01 -6.82
C PRO A 97 -22.24 -11.24 -7.19
N GLN A 98 -22.13 -10.00 -6.70
CA GLN A 98 -20.85 -9.31 -6.69
C GLN A 98 -19.85 -10.32 -6.12
N PRO A 99 -18.65 -10.49 -6.72
CA PRO A 99 -17.62 -11.32 -6.10
C PRO A 99 -17.53 -10.88 -4.65
N GLU A 100 -17.81 -11.80 -3.72
CA GLU A 100 -17.74 -11.46 -2.31
C GLU A 100 -16.35 -10.94 -2.02
N ASP A 101 -16.28 -9.77 -1.39
CA ASP A 101 -15.01 -9.18 -1.00
C ASP A 101 -14.25 -10.22 -0.14
N PRO A 102 -13.02 -10.61 -0.54
CA PRO A 102 -12.31 -11.71 0.11
C PRO A 102 -11.92 -11.40 1.55
N PHE A 103 -12.05 -10.14 1.99
CA PHE A 103 -11.76 -9.70 3.34
C PHE A 103 -13.05 -9.36 4.10
N PRO A 104 -13.12 -9.63 5.42
CA PRO A 104 -14.25 -9.20 6.22
C PRO A 104 -14.32 -7.67 6.33
N PRO A 105 -15.50 -7.10 6.64
CA PRO A 105 -15.58 -5.70 7.04
C PRO A 105 -14.68 -5.41 8.24
N THR A 106 -14.10 -4.21 8.32
CA THR A 106 -13.40 -3.76 9.53
C THR A 106 -14.39 -3.54 10.67
N HIS A 107 -14.00 -3.81 11.91
CA HIS A 107 -14.63 -3.14 13.04
C HIS A 107 -14.17 -1.68 12.99
N ALA A 108 -15.05 -0.79 12.53
CA ALA A 108 -14.75 0.62 12.33
C ALA A 108 -14.89 1.38 13.64
N THR A 109 -13.97 2.30 13.90
CA THR A 109 -14.04 3.24 15.03
C THR A 109 -13.99 4.68 14.56
N ASP A 110 -14.44 5.61 15.41
CA ASP A 110 -14.29 7.05 15.18
C ASP A 110 -12.92 7.61 15.60
N PHE A 111 -12.02 6.76 16.10
CA PHE A 111 -10.74 7.18 16.61
C PHE A 111 -9.75 7.46 15.47
N LYS A 112 -9.42 8.74 15.27
CA LYS A 112 -8.41 9.16 14.30
C LYS A 112 -7.02 8.81 14.79
N ILE A 113 -6.28 8.01 14.02
CA ILE A 113 -4.95 7.53 14.38
C ILE A 113 -4.16 7.16 13.12
N HIS A 114 -2.85 7.32 13.19
CA HIS A 114 -1.89 6.81 12.21
C HIS A 114 -0.79 6.06 12.96
N ASP A 115 -0.33 4.95 12.38
CA ASP A 115 0.65 4.00 12.95
C ASP A 115 0.38 3.68 14.43
N PRO A 116 -0.79 3.06 14.74
CA PRO A 116 -1.15 2.76 16.11
C PRO A 116 -0.18 1.77 16.77
N SER A 117 0.12 2.00 18.03
CA SER A 117 0.54 0.94 18.96
C SER A 117 -0.44 0.87 20.10
N ILE A 118 -1.02 -0.31 20.33
CA ILE A 118 -2.04 -0.51 21.36
C ILE A 118 -1.58 -1.60 22.33
N ILE A 119 -1.69 -1.30 23.63
CA ILE A 119 -1.50 -2.28 24.71
C ILE A 119 -2.75 -2.29 25.60
N HIS A 120 -3.03 -3.44 26.19
CA HIS A 120 -4.09 -3.58 27.20
C HIS A 120 -3.43 -3.81 28.57
N VAL A 121 -3.74 -2.93 29.54
CA VAL A 121 -3.23 -3.02 30.90
C VAL A 121 -4.41 -2.94 31.86
N ASP A 122 -4.57 -3.99 32.66
CA ASP A 122 -5.70 -4.18 33.56
C ASP A 122 -7.03 -4.09 32.78
N ASP A 123 -7.86 -3.08 33.06
CA ASP A 123 -9.14 -2.84 32.38
C ASP A 123 -9.08 -1.64 31.40
N THR A 124 -7.89 -1.25 30.95
CA THR A 124 -7.70 -0.04 30.12
C THR A 124 -6.80 -0.30 28.91
N TYR A 125 -7.32 0.05 27.73
CA TYR A 125 -6.57 0.11 26.49
C TYR A 125 -5.81 1.43 26.41
N TYR A 126 -4.53 1.37 26.06
CA TYR A 126 -3.67 2.51 25.80
C TYR A 126 -3.24 2.48 24.34
N SER A 127 -3.35 3.62 23.65
CA SER A 127 -2.80 3.79 22.31
C SER A 127 -1.70 4.83 22.29
N TYR A 128 -0.64 4.56 21.55
CA TYR A 128 0.45 5.48 21.24
C TYR A 128 0.45 5.74 19.74
N SER A 129 0.55 6.99 19.32
CA SER A 129 0.45 7.33 17.89
C SER A 129 1.29 8.54 17.49
N VAL A 130 1.46 8.69 16.18
CA VAL A 130 2.08 9.87 15.55
C VAL A 130 1.40 11.15 16.04
N GLY A 131 2.19 12.16 16.39
CA GLY A 131 1.74 13.47 16.82
C GLY A 131 2.81 14.18 17.66
N GLU A 132 2.53 15.42 18.07
CA GLU A 132 3.44 16.19 18.94
C GLU A 132 3.75 15.39 20.21
N HIS A 133 5.03 15.06 20.38
CA HIS A 133 5.59 14.31 21.51
C HIS A 133 5.04 12.89 21.73
N ILE A 134 4.43 12.29 20.69
CA ILE A 134 3.79 10.96 20.70
C ILE A 134 2.55 10.94 21.62
N LEU A 135 1.37 10.90 21.01
CA LEU A 135 0.11 11.03 21.73
C LEU A 135 -0.26 9.74 22.47
N ILE A 136 -0.75 9.86 23.70
CA ILE A 136 -1.30 8.76 24.50
C ILE A 136 -2.82 8.94 24.62
N HIS A 137 -3.57 7.96 24.14
CA HIS A 137 -5.01 7.89 24.37
C HIS A 137 -5.36 6.67 25.22
N GLN A 138 -6.46 6.77 25.96
CA GLN A 138 -7.01 5.68 26.78
C GLN A 138 -8.46 5.39 26.39
N ALA A 139 -8.85 4.12 26.47
CA ALA A 139 -10.22 3.68 26.26
C ALA A 139 -10.56 2.45 27.11
N PRO A 140 -11.85 2.22 27.44
CA PRO A 140 -12.30 1.00 28.09
C PRO A 140 -12.40 -0.20 27.14
N SER A 141 -12.41 0.03 25.83
CA SER A 141 -12.43 -0.99 24.78
C SER A 141 -11.79 -0.45 23.50
N LEU A 142 -11.52 -1.32 22.52
CA LEU A 142 -11.04 -0.90 21.20
C LEU A 142 -12.03 0.02 20.46
N ASP A 143 -13.33 -0.11 20.72
CA ASP A 143 -14.38 0.77 20.18
C ASP A 143 -14.33 2.19 20.77
N GLY A 144 -13.65 2.37 21.91
CA GLY A 144 -13.59 3.62 22.62
C GLY A 144 -14.63 3.74 23.75
N PRO A 145 -14.99 4.96 24.15
CA PRO A 145 -14.47 6.22 23.63
C PRO A 145 -12.98 6.39 23.94
N TRP A 146 -12.20 6.76 22.94
CA TRP A 146 -10.78 7.08 23.09
C TRP A 146 -10.60 8.52 23.55
N LYS A 147 -9.88 8.71 24.65
CA LYS A 147 -9.60 10.02 25.24
C LYS A 147 -8.10 10.31 25.20
N HIS A 148 -7.70 11.45 24.65
CA HIS A 148 -6.32 11.93 24.76
C HIS A 148 -6.00 12.25 26.23
N THR A 149 -4.96 11.62 26.77
CA THR A 149 -4.59 11.72 28.19
C THR A 149 -3.25 12.40 28.42
N GLY A 150 -2.39 12.47 27.40
CA GLY A 150 -1.11 13.16 27.44
C GLY A 150 -0.17 12.61 26.37
N THR A 151 1.12 12.79 26.57
CA THR A 151 2.17 12.38 25.62
C THR A 151 3.20 11.48 26.28
N VAL A 152 3.94 10.74 25.46
CA VAL A 152 5.10 9.96 25.92
C VAL A 152 6.22 10.91 26.27
N LEU A 153 6.67 11.74 25.32
CA LEU A 153 7.77 12.66 25.57
C LEU A 153 7.25 13.93 26.26
N ALA A 154 8.01 14.44 27.23
CA ALA A 154 7.69 15.70 27.91
C ALA A 154 8.18 16.94 27.13
N ALA A 155 9.03 16.73 26.12
CA ALA A 155 9.59 17.74 25.24
C ALA A 155 9.98 17.08 23.91
N ASP A 156 10.53 17.87 22.98
CA ASP A 156 11.11 17.34 21.74
C ASP A 156 12.14 16.24 22.05
N SER A 157 12.15 15.18 21.24
CA SER A 157 13.11 14.07 21.35
C SER A 157 14.54 14.59 21.51
N VAL A 158 15.32 13.95 22.39
CA VAL A 158 16.73 14.31 22.63
C VAL A 158 17.63 13.92 21.46
N ILE A 159 17.12 13.13 20.50
CA ILE A 159 17.84 12.75 19.29
C ILE A 159 17.99 13.99 18.39
N PRO A 160 19.22 14.44 18.06
CA PRO A 160 19.44 15.64 17.26
C PRO A 160 19.27 15.36 15.76
N LYS A 161 18.12 14.80 15.35
CA LYS A 161 17.84 14.38 13.98
C LYS A 161 16.33 14.43 13.68
N GLY A 162 15.97 14.65 12.41
CA GLY A 162 14.60 14.47 11.93
C GLY A 162 13.60 15.45 12.57
N ASP A 163 12.32 15.12 12.44
CA ASP A 163 11.27 15.77 13.22
C ASP A 163 11.30 15.30 14.68
N ARG A 164 11.94 16.10 15.53
CA ARG A 164 12.07 15.83 16.98
C ARG A 164 10.78 16.11 17.74
N LYS A 165 9.93 16.98 17.17
CA LYS A 165 8.71 17.48 17.80
C LYS A 165 7.57 16.49 17.60
N ALA A 166 7.45 15.90 16.41
CA ALA A 166 6.45 14.89 16.11
C ALA A 166 7.09 13.58 15.62
N PRO A 167 7.60 12.72 16.53
CA PRO A 167 8.12 11.41 16.18
C PRO A 167 7.05 10.47 15.60
N TRP A 168 7.51 9.46 14.86
CA TRP A 168 6.65 8.58 14.05
C TRP A 168 6.61 7.15 14.56
N ALA A 169 5.57 6.43 14.14
CA ALA A 169 5.40 4.98 14.29
C ALA A 169 5.84 4.44 15.65
N PRO A 170 5.25 4.94 16.76
CA PRO A 170 5.61 4.44 18.08
C PRO A 170 5.20 2.98 18.22
N GLN A 171 6.01 2.18 18.93
CA GLN A 171 5.63 0.85 19.36
C GLN A 171 5.97 0.66 20.84
N THR A 172 4.93 0.42 21.64
CA THR A 172 5.04 0.24 23.08
C THR A 172 4.93 -1.24 23.46
N ILE A 173 5.88 -1.72 24.25
CA ILE A 173 5.82 -3.02 24.90
C ILE A 173 6.02 -2.89 26.41
N ARG A 174 5.58 -3.89 27.16
CA ARG A 174 5.89 -4.05 28.57
C ARG A 174 6.89 -5.19 28.74
N HIS A 175 7.96 -4.95 29.50
CA HIS A 175 8.87 -6.00 29.96
C HIS A 175 9.11 -5.83 31.46
N GLY A 176 8.73 -6.84 32.24
CA GLY A 176 8.68 -6.75 33.71
C GLY A 176 7.72 -5.65 34.20
N ASP A 177 8.24 -4.72 34.99
CA ASP A 177 7.54 -3.56 35.54
C ASP A 177 7.73 -2.28 34.70
N THR A 178 8.38 -2.39 33.54
CA THR A 178 8.79 -1.24 32.72
C THR A 178 8.10 -1.28 31.36
N TYR A 179 7.60 -0.12 30.95
CA TYR A 179 7.07 0.14 29.63
C TYR A 179 8.14 0.78 28.77
N TYR A 180 8.27 0.33 27.53
CA TYR A 180 9.23 0.81 26.55
C TYR A 180 8.45 1.29 25.34
N CYS A 181 8.56 2.57 24.99
CA CYS A 181 7.98 3.14 23.79
C CYS A 181 9.12 3.46 22.82
N PHE A 182 9.28 2.62 21.81
CA PHE A 182 10.20 2.85 20.70
C PHE A 182 9.55 3.81 19.71
N TYR A 183 10.32 4.71 19.11
CA TYR A 183 9.79 5.71 18.18
C TYR A 183 10.84 6.09 17.13
N ALA A 184 10.41 6.67 16.02
CA ALA A 184 11.30 7.13 14.95
C ALA A 184 11.35 8.66 14.81
N VAL A 185 12.54 9.20 14.52
CA VAL A 185 12.70 10.59 14.04
C VAL A 185 13.28 10.57 12.63
N SER A 186 12.64 11.28 11.70
CA SER A 186 12.97 11.20 10.27
C SER A 186 12.47 12.43 9.49
N HIS A 187 12.75 12.43 8.18
CA HIS A 187 12.17 13.34 7.19
C HIS A 187 11.62 12.52 6.01
N SER A 188 10.44 12.90 5.51
CA SER A 188 9.70 12.08 4.54
C SER A 188 10.51 11.88 3.26
N GLY A 189 10.66 10.62 2.85
CA GLY A 189 11.38 10.24 1.63
C GLY A 189 12.90 10.22 1.77
N CYS A 190 13.44 10.32 2.99
CA CYS A 190 14.87 10.22 3.28
C CYS A 190 15.14 9.16 4.34
N ARG A 191 16.34 8.56 4.29
CA ARG A 191 16.83 7.57 5.27
C ARG A 191 17.85 8.12 6.25
N ASP A 192 17.96 9.45 6.38
CA ASP A 192 18.64 10.03 7.53
C ASP A 192 17.69 9.99 8.71
N SER A 193 17.73 8.92 9.48
CA SER A 193 16.70 8.58 10.46
C SER A 193 17.33 7.95 11.70
N ALA A 194 16.54 7.86 12.77
CA ALA A 194 16.94 7.19 13.99
C ALA A 194 15.71 6.63 14.71
N ILE A 195 15.89 5.48 15.36
CA ILE A 195 14.95 4.94 16.33
C ILE A 195 15.47 5.25 17.73
N GLY A 196 14.62 5.84 18.56
CA GLY A 196 14.84 6.03 19.99
C GLY A 196 13.94 5.15 20.83
N VAL A 197 14.15 5.21 22.14
CA VAL A 197 13.29 4.54 23.12
C VAL A 197 13.11 5.41 24.36
N ALA A 198 11.86 5.53 24.80
CA ALA A 198 11.51 6.11 26.09
C ALA A 198 11.01 5.02 27.04
N THR A 199 11.30 5.14 28.34
CA THR A 199 10.84 4.18 29.36
C THR A 199 10.02 4.81 30.46
N SER A 200 9.02 4.10 30.97
CA SER A 200 8.18 4.52 32.11
C SER A 200 7.82 3.32 32.99
N LYS A 201 7.46 3.58 34.25
CA LYS A 201 6.84 2.59 35.15
C LYS A 201 5.30 2.56 35.06
N SER A 202 4.72 3.46 34.27
CA SER A 202 3.29 3.56 34.00
C SER A 202 3.04 3.61 32.49
N PRO A 203 1.97 2.96 31.97
CA PRO A 203 1.62 3.08 30.56
C PRO A 203 1.09 4.48 30.19
N GLY A 204 0.63 5.26 31.18
CA GLY A 204 0.10 6.61 30.98
C GLY A 204 1.17 7.71 30.87
N PRO A 205 0.75 8.98 30.79
CA PRO A 205 1.66 10.12 30.70
C PRO A 205 2.41 10.40 32.02
N GLY A 206 3.46 11.22 31.93
CA GLY A 206 4.06 11.90 33.09
C GLY A 206 5.30 11.25 33.74
N ALA A 207 5.74 10.08 33.28
CA ALA A 207 6.86 9.36 33.90
C ALA A 207 7.84 8.72 32.87
N TRP A 208 7.88 9.25 31.65
CA TRP A 208 8.74 8.73 30.59
C TRP A 208 10.11 9.40 30.60
N THR A 209 11.16 8.59 30.46
CA THR A 209 12.54 9.03 30.26
C THR A 209 12.98 8.68 28.85
N ASP A 210 13.36 9.68 28.06
CA ASP A 210 13.93 9.50 26.72
C ASP A 210 15.42 9.12 26.81
N HIS A 211 15.80 7.98 26.22
CA HIS A 211 17.18 7.46 26.22
C HIS A 211 17.97 7.82 24.95
N GLY A 212 17.37 8.57 24.03
CA GLY A 212 18.00 8.95 22.77
C GLY A 212 18.07 7.81 21.76
N ALA A 213 19.00 7.92 20.81
CA ALA A 213 19.06 7.05 19.65
C ALA A 213 19.64 5.67 19.97
N LEU A 214 18.88 4.63 19.63
CA LEU A 214 19.24 3.23 19.74
C LEU A 214 19.92 2.73 18.46
N VAL A 215 19.32 3.00 17.29
CA VAL A 215 19.90 2.77 15.96
C VAL A 215 19.65 3.98 15.06
N GLN A 216 20.51 4.18 14.06
CA GLN A 216 20.37 5.29 13.12
C GLN A 216 21.03 5.03 11.77
N SER A 217 20.42 5.51 10.70
CA SER A 217 20.89 5.49 9.32
C SER A 217 21.20 6.91 8.84
N GLY A 218 22.09 7.06 7.85
CA GLY A 218 22.53 8.37 7.39
C GLY A 218 23.64 8.95 8.27
N THR A 219 23.34 9.95 9.08
CA THR A 219 24.29 10.62 9.97
C THR A 219 24.26 10.06 11.40
N GLY A 220 25.25 10.38 12.23
CA GLY A 220 25.29 9.98 13.64
C GLY A 220 26.10 8.72 13.94
N ARG A 221 26.16 8.35 15.22
CA ARG A 221 26.95 7.21 15.71
C ARG A 221 26.37 5.88 15.21
N GLY A 222 27.22 5.03 14.64
CA GLY A 222 26.84 3.69 14.15
C GLY A 222 26.21 3.67 12.76
N SER A 223 25.84 4.82 12.18
CA SER A 223 25.15 4.85 10.86
C SER A 223 25.99 4.36 9.68
N GLY A 224 27.32 4.30 9.86
CA GLY A 224 28.26 3.72 8.90
C GLY A 224 28.33 2.19 8.92
N GLU A 225 27.62 1.52 9.83
CA GLU A 225 27.60 0.06 9.93
C GLU A 225 26.48 -0.53 9.07
N HIS A 226 26.72 -1.72 8.52
CA HIS A 226 25.66 -2.51 7.89
C HIS A 226 24.74 -3.09 8.98
N PRO A 227 23.40 -3.02 8.85
CA PRO A 227 22.64 -2.66 7.64
C PRO A 227 22.20 -1.20 7.55
N PHE A 228 22.57 -0.34 8.50
CA PHE A 228 22.15 1.07 8.53
C PHE A 228 22.66 1.88 7.31
N THR A 229 23.74 1.43 6.69
CA THR A 229 24.26 1.97 5.43
C THR A 229 23.34 1.75 4.24
N THR A 230 22.40 0.81 4.28
CA THR A 230 21.48 0.49 3.16
C THR A 230 20.01 0.57 3.53
N SER A 231 19.66 0.59 4.81
CA SER A 231 18.28 0.63 5.30
C SER A 231 17.84 2.04 5.69
N ASN A 232 16.55 2.16 6.02
CA ASN A 232 15.97 3.30 6.71
C ASN A 232 15.61 2.87 8.15
N THR A 233 16.10 3.60 9.15
CA THR A 233 15.88 3.30 10.57
C THR A 233 14.64 4.02 11.10
N ILE A 234 13.47 3.57 10.62
CA ILE A 234 12.14 3.95 11.11
C ILE A 234 11.28 2.70 11.31
N ASP A 235 10.03 2.90 11.74
CA ASP A 235 9.03 1.85 11.98
C ASP A 235 9.52 0.78 12.96
N PRO A 236 9.93 1.17 14.18
CA PRO A 236 10.40 0.23 15.17
C PRO A 236 9.30 -0.76 15.55
N SER A 237 9.68 -2.03 15.68
CA SER A 237 8.92 -3.03 16.42
C SER A 237 9.86 -3.84 17.28
N ALA A 238 9.53 -4.01 18.55
CA ALA A 238 10.27 -4.79 19.51
C ALA A 238 9.41 -5.93 20.05
N ILE A 239 10.07 -7.02 20.40
CA ILE A 239 9.49 -8.16 21.13
C ILE A 239 10.57 -8.75 22.05
N VAL A 240 10.16 -9.25 23.21
CA VAL A 240 10.96 -10.21 23.99
C VAL A 240 10.45 -11.59 23.61
N ALA A 241 11.26 -12.35 22.88
CA ALA A 241 10.88 -13.65 22.36
C ALA A 241 10.85 -14.72 23.47
N GLU A 242 10.26 -15.89 23.17
CA GLU A 242 10.14 -17.02 24.10
C GLU A 242 11.51 -17.56 24.56
N ASP A 243 12.58 -17.29 23.81
CA ASP A 243 13.96 -17.61 24.20
C ASP A 243 14.55 -16.62 25.23
N GLY A 244 13.80 -15.58 25.60
CA GLY A 244 14.20 -14.50 26.51
C GLY A 244 15.05 -13.41 25.86
N GLN A 245 15.41 -13.55 24.58
CA GLN A 245 16.14 -12.53 23.83
C GLN A 245 15.17 -11.50 23.27
N ALA A 246 15.50 -10.22 23.46
CA ALA A 246 14.75 -9.12 22.86
C ALA A 246 15.28 -8.81 21.45
N TYR A 247 14.39 -8.48 20.52
CA TYR A 247 14.74 -8.11 19.16
C TYR A 247 14.05 -6.82 18.77
N LEU A 248 14.76 -5.97 18.02
CA LEU A 248 14.23 -4.79 17.34
C LEU A 248 14.19 -5.08 15.85
N MET A 249 12.99 -5.06 15.28
CA MET A 249 12.76 -4.93 13.85
C MET A 249 12.59 -3.46 13.48
N PHE A 250 13.03 -3.12 12.27
CA PHE A 250 12.91 -1.78 11.71
C PHE A 250 13.03 -1.86 10.19
N GLY A 251 12.60 -0.81 9.50
CA GLY A 251 12.82 -0.71 8.06
C GLY A 251 11.60 -0.21 7.32
N SER A 252 11.87 0.65 6.34
CA SER A 252 10.88 1.19 5.42
C SER A 252 11.61 1.46 4.11
N PHE A 253 11.12 0.87 3.01
CA PHE A 253 11.73 1.01 1.68
C PHE A 253 13.20 0.53 1.63
N TRP A 254 14.00 1.01 0.68
CA TRP A 254 15.42 0.66 0.49
C TRP A 254 15.71 -0.85 0.59
N SER A 255 16.51 -1.28 1.57
CA SER A 255 16.88 -2.68 1.77
C SER A 255 15.84 -3.48 2.58
N GLY A 256 14.64 -2.96 2.77
CA GLY A 256 13.52 -3.65 3.41
C GLY A 256 13.60 -3.65 4.93
N ILE A 257 13.04 -4.70 5.53
CA ILE A 257 12.89 -4.85 6.99
C ILE A 257 14.05 -5.68 7.53
N TRP A 258 14.69 -5.16 8.57
CA TRP A 258 15.83 -5.74 9.26
C TRP A 258 15.51 -5.99 10.73
N GLN A 259 16.28 -6.86 11.35
CA GLN A 259 16.22 -7.17 12.77
C GLN A 259 17.61 -7.16 13.38
N VAL A 260 17.73 -6.60 14.58
CA VAL A 260 18.91 -6.68 15.45
C VAL A 260 18.50 -7.12 16.86
N PRO A 261 19.34 -7.84 17.61
CA PRO A 261 19.05 -8.16 19.00
C PRO A 261 19.23 -6.91 19.88
N LEU A 262 18.39 -6.77 20.90
CA LEU A 262 18.51 -5.76 21.93
C LEU A 262 19.28 -6.30 23.14
N ASP A 263 19.91 -5.41 23.90
CA ASP A 263 20.46 -5.77 25.21
C ASP A 263 19.34 -6.10 26.21
N LYS A 264 19.72 -6.56 27.42
CA LYS A 264 18.76 -6.88 28.47
C LYS A 264 18.00 -5.66 29.02
N ALA A 265 18.57 -4.47 28.84
CA ALA A 265 17.93 -3.23 29.27
C ALA A 265 16.93 -2.70 28.24
N LEU A 266 16.91 -3.29 27.02
CA LEU A 266 16.09 -2.91 25.86
C LEU A 266 16.36 -1.48 25.36
N ILE A 267 17.49 -0.87 25.74
CA ILE A 267 17.85 0.50 25.38
C ILE A 267 19.12 0.59 24.54
N SER A 268 19.74 -0.55 24.21
CA SER A 268 20.84 -0.61 23.24
C SER A 268 20.80 -1.92 22.43
N VAL A 269 21.58 -1.97 21.33
CA VAL A 269 21.76 -3.19 20.54
C VAL A 269 22.73 -4.14 21.25
N ALA A 270 22.43 -5.43 21.27
CA ALA A 270 23.35 -6.46 21.76
C ALA A 270 24.32 -6.93 20.68
N GLY A 271 25.57 -7.19 21.07
CA GLY A 271 26.58 -7.77 20.18
C GLY A 271 27.04 -6.84 19.05
N GLU A 272 27.73 -7.41 18.06
CA GLU A 272 28.18 -6.67 16.87
C GLU A 272 27.06 -6.64 15.82
N THR A 273 26.54 -5.44 15.52
CA THR A 273 25.42 -5.23 14.59
C THR A 273 25.60 -5.99 13.28
N LYS A 274 26.79 -5.95 12.69
CA LYS A 274 27.04 -6.52 11.37
C LYS A 274 26.85 -8.04 11.32
N SER A 275 27.24 -8.75 12.38
CA SER A 275 27.08 -10.22 12.45
C SER A 275 25.69 -10.63 12.91
N GLU A 276 25.02 -9.78 13.70
CA GLU A 276 23.72 -10.09 14.28
C GLU A 276 22.51 -9.59 13.49
N ALA A 277 22.70 -8.67 12.54
CA ALA A 277 21.62 -8.17 11.72
C ALA A 277 21.06 -9.25 10.79
N ARG A 278 19.72 -9.35 10.74
CA ARG A 278 19.00 -10.26 9.83
C ARG A 278 18.04 -9.46 8.95
N GLN A 279 18.12 -9.67 7.65
CA GLN A 279 17.12 -9.14 6.72
C GLN A 279 15.90 -10.06 6.79
N LEU A 280 14.76 -9.53 7.21
CA LEU A 280 13.55 -10.32 7.41
C LEU A 280 12.58 -10.23 6.25
N VAL A 281 12.48 -9.06 5.60
CA VAL A 281 11.61 -8.85 4.44
C VAL A 281 12.36 -8.07 3.38
N TYR A 282 12.39 -8.60 2.16
CA TYR A 282 13.01 -7.94 1.03
C TYR A 282 12.41 -8.40 -0.29
N MET A 283 12.54 -7.55 -1.31
CA MET A 283 12.11 -7.84 -2.67
C MET A 283 13.27 -7.56 -3.61
N GLU A 284 13.81 -8.56 -4.29
CA GLU A 284 14.92 -8.33 -5.22
C GLU A 284 14.53 -7.31 -6.31
N LYS A 285 13.41 -7.57 -6.98
CA LYS A 285 12.83 -6.68 -7.97
C LYS A 285 11.94 -5.62 -7.33
N ALA A 286 12.39 -4.37 -7.37
CA ALA A 286 11.59 -3.23 -6.94
C ALA A 286 10.33 -3.07 -7.82
N PRO A 287 9.12 -3.01 -7.23
CA PRO A 287 7.88 -2.91 -8.00
C PRO A 287 7.47 -1.46 -8.28
N LEU A 288 8.20 -0.46 -7.77
CA LEU A 288 7.99 0.96 -8.04
C LEU A 288 9.19 1.59 -8.75
N PRO A 289 8.98 2.64 -9.57
CA PRO A 289 10.07 3.37 -10.18
C PRO A 289 11.00 3.98 -9.12
N GLY A 290 12.27 4.14 -9.47
CA GLY A 290 13.24 4.75 -8.58
C GLY A 290 13.04 6.25 -8.43
N SER A 291 13.61 6.81 -7.37
CA SER A 291 13.69 8.27 -7.16
C SER A 291 15.10 8.76 -7.47
N ASN A 292 15.21 9.86 -8.22
CA ASN A 292 16.48 10.48 -8.64
C ASN A 292 16.80 11.74 -7.82
N ASN A 293 16.55 11.72 -6.51
CA ASN A 293 16.87 12.85 -5.64
C ASN A 293 18.40 13.11 -5.64
N PRO A 294 18.87 14.37 -5.71
CA PRO A 294 20.31 14.66 -5.64
C PRO A 294 20.94 14.24 -4.31
N ASN A 295 20.19 14.23 -3.21
CA ASN A 295 20.66 13.73 -1.93
C ASN A 295 20.70 12.19 -1.94
N PRO A 296 21.89 11.56 -1.73
CA PRO A 296 22.03 10.10 -1.69
C PRO A 296 21.19 9.41 -0.60
N LEU A 297 20.82 10.12 0.47
CA LEU A 297 19.98 9.61 1.55
C LEU A 297 18.48 9.68 1.21
N CYS A 298 18.09 10.40 0.15
CA CYS A 298 16.69 10.57 -0.24
C CYS A 298 16.39 9.99 -1.63
N ARG A 299 17.29 9.16 -2.17
CA ARG A 299 17.16 8.52 -3.47
C ARG A 299 17.18 7.00 -3.37
N GLU A 300 16.43 6.36 -4.26
CA GLU A 300 16.40 4.90 -4.42
C GLU A 300 16.46 4.55 -5.92
N PRO A 301 17.65 4.66 -6.54
CA PRO A 301 17.79 4.63 -8.00
C PRO A 301 17.44 3.27 -8.62
N SER A 302 17.56 2.19 -7.85
CA SER A 302 17.23 0.82 -8.29
C SER A 302 15.72 0.51 -8.29
N GLY A 303 14.87 1.50 -8.01
CA GLY A 303 13.44 1.29 -7.79
C GLY A 303 13.11 1.17 -6.31
N ALA A 304 11.90 1.63 -5.97
CA ALA A 304 11.38 1.64 -4.60
C ALA A 304 10.68 0.33 -4.22
N ARG A 305 10.91 -0.11 -2.98
CA ARG A 305 10.31 -1.33 -2.40
C ARG A 305 9.32 -0.94 -1.32
N PRO A 306 8.02 -0.84 -1.61
CA PRO A 306 7.04 -0.35 -0.64
C PRO A 306 6.72 -1.42 0.41
N ILE A 307 7.67 -1.70 1.30
CA ILE A 307 7.57 -2.60 2.44
C ILE A 307 8.04 -1.84 3.68
N GLU A 308 7.22 -1.82 4.72
CA GLU A 308 7.49 -1.07 5.95
C GLU A 308 6.54 -1.51 7.08
N GLY A 309 6.54 -0.80 8.23
CA GLY A 309 5.59 -1.03 9.31
C GLY A 309 5.60 -2.47 9.84
N SER A 310 6.77 -3.00 10.21
CA SER A 310 6.89 -4.38 10.69
C SER A 310 6.27 -4.56 12.08
N PHE A 311 5.74 -5.75 12.38
CA PHE A 311 5.34 -6.15 13.73
C PHE A 311 5.58 -7.65 13.91
N LEU A 312 6.11 -8.10 15.05
CA LEU A 312 6.31 -9.52 15.33
C LEU A 312 5.39 -9.94 16.48
N SER A 313 4.56 -10.96 16.24
CA SER A 313 3.75 -11.61 17.27
C SER A 313 4.10 -13.08 17.41
N TYR A 314 3.76 -13.66 18.56
CA TYR A 314 3.89 -15.10 18.81
C TYR A 314 2.52 -15.69 19.09
N HIS A 315 2.18 -16.74 18.36
CA HIS A 315 1.01 -17.58 18.63
C HIS A 315 1.46 -19.02 18.44
N GLU A 316 1.43 -19.80 19.52
CA GLU A 316 2.05 -21.12 19.55
C GLU A 316 1.55 -21.98 18.36
N PRO A 317 2.44 -22.62 17.59
CA PRO A 317 3.89 -22.73 17.80
C PRO A 317 4.72 -21.86 16.84
N TRP A 318 4.26 -20.67 16.48
CA TRP A 318 4.84 -19.85 15.42
C TRP A 318 5.05 -18.39 15.84
N TYR A 319 6.15 -17.82 15.39
CA TYR A 319 6.31 -16.38 15.26
C TYR A 319 5.72 -15.93 13.93
N TYR A 320 4.97 -14.83 13.93
CA TYR A 320 4.38 -14.20 12.75
C TYR A 320 4.98 -12.82 12.54
N LEU A 321 5.71 -12.65 11.44
CA LEU A 321 6.21 -11.34 11.02
C LEU A 321 5.18 -10.70 10.10
N TRP A 322 4.54 -9.66 10.62
CA TRP A 322 3.59 -8.81 9.92
C TRP A 322 4.33 -7.62 9.31
N PHE A 323 3.88 -7.17 8.15
CA PHE A 323 4.40 -5.96 7.52
C PHE A 323 3.36 -5.33 6.59
N SER A 324 3.45 -4.03 6.41
CA SER A 324 2.67 -3.30 5.42
C SER A 324 3.37 -3.36 4.06
N TYR A 325 2.58 -3.65 3.01
CA TYR A 325 3.03 -3.65 1.62
C TYR A 325 2.19 -2.66 0.80
N GLY A 326 2.85 -1.82 0.01
CA GLY A 326 2.20 -0.90 -0.93
C GLY A 326 2.42 0.57 -0.57
N LYS A 327 1.84 1.47 -1.34
CA LYS A 327 1.99 2.91 -1.13
C LYS A 327 1.09 3.37 0.01
N CYS A 328 1.68 4.07 0.97
CA CYS A 328 0.98 4.74 2.05
C CYS A 328 0.76 6.25 1.85
N CYS A 329 -0.22 6.70 2.62
CA CYS A 329 -0.28 7.93 3.41
C CYS A 329 -0.75 9.18 2.66
N LYS A 330 -0.06 9.57 1.59
CA LYS A 330 -0.35 10.83 0.89
C LYS A 330 -1.06 10.54 -0.43
N PHE A 331 -2.35 10.25 -0.31
CA PHE A 331 -3.19 9.96 -1.47
C PHE A 331 -3.74 11.23 -2.09
N ASN A 332 -3.88 11.19 -3.41
CA ASN A 332 -4.70 12.14 -4.14
C ASN A 332 -5.93 11.37 -4.61
N ALA A 333 -7.13 11.74 -4.16
CA ALA A 333 -8.37 11.06 -4.52
C ALA A 333 -8.60 10.97 -6.05
N LYS A 334 -7.99 11.88 -6.84
CA LYS A 334 -8.06 11.87 -8.31
C LYS A 334 -7.00 10.97 -8.97
N ASN A 335 -6.03 10.48 -8.21
CA ASN A 335 -4.90 9.69 -8.70
C ASN A 335 -4.43 8.68 -7.63
N LEU A 336 -5.35 7.79 -7.25
CA LEU A 336 -5.05 6.68 -6.36
C LEU A 336 -4.14 5.66 -7.06
N PRO A 337 -3.25 4.96 -6.32
CA PRO A 337 -2.55 3.80 -6.85
C PRO A 337 -3.51 2.78 -7.48
N PRO A 338 -3.07 2.06 -8.52
CA PRO A 338 -3.83 0.93 -9.06
C PRO A 338 -4.14 -0.09 -7.95
N PRO A 339 -5.29 -0.80 -8.02
CA PRO A 339 -5.65 -1.80 -7.02
C PRO A 339 -4.52 -2.80 -6.72
N GLY A 340 -4.27 -3.05 -5.44
CA GLY A 340 -3.18 -3.91 -4.96
C GLY A 340 -1.80 -3.22 -4.94
N ARG A 341 -1.74 -1.91 -5.20
CA ARG A 341 -0.51 -1.08 -5.06
C ARG A 341 -0.58 -0.12 -3.88
N GLU A 342 -1.77 0.11 -3.33
CA GLU A 342 -1.98 0.72 -2.02
C GLU A 342 -1.65 -0.26 -0.88
N TYR A 343 -1.63 0.24 0.34
CA TYR A 343 -1.32 -0.54 1.53
C TYR A 343 -2.19 -1.80 1.69
N SER A 344 -1.52 -2.86 2.12
CA SER A 344 -2.09 -4.15 2.50
C SER A 344 -1.24 -4.74 3.61
N ILE A 345 -1.87 -5.49 4.51
CA ILE A 345 -1.21 -6.17 5.61
C ILE A 345 -0.84 -7.57 5.16
N ARG A 346 0.44 -7.90 5.30
CA ARG A 346 1.00 -9.20 4.94
C ARG A 346 1.65 -9.88 6.13
N VAL A 347 1.80 -11.20 6.04
CA VAL A 347 2.42 -12.02 7.07
C VAL A 347 3.28 -13.14 6.48
N GLY A 348 4.31 -13.53 7.21
CA GLY A 348 4.95 -14.83 7.10
C GLY A 348 5.22 -15.40 8.49
N ARG A 349 5.47 -16.71 8.59
CA ARG A 349 5.67 -17.38 9.88
C ARG A 349 6.99 -18.13 9.96
N SER A 350 7.52 -18.27 11.17
CA SER A 350 8.73 -19.04 11.48
C SER A 350 8.66 -19.70 12.85
N LYS A 351 9.41 -20.79 13.05
CA LYS A 351 9.63 -21.37 14.38
C LYS A 351 10.62 -20.56 15.22
N SER A 352 11.42 -19.73 14.56
CA SER A 352 12.44 -18.89 15.18
C SER A 352 11.99 -17.43 15.12
N PRO A 353 12.22 -16.63 16.18
CA PRO A 353 11.97 -15.18 16.13
C PRO A 353 12.89 -14.47 15.11
N ARG A 354 13.94 -15.14 14.63
CA ARG A 354 14.93 -14.63 13.68
C ARG A 354 14.71 -15.13 12.24
N GLY A 355 13.63 -15.87 12.00
CA GLY A 355 13.32 -16.45 10.70
C GLY A 355 14.15 -17.71 10.36
N PRO A 356 14.17 -18.12 9.08
CA PRO A 356 13.49 -17.47 7.96
C PRO A 356 11.97 -17.48 8.16
N PHE A 357 11.31 -16.38 7.79
CA PHE A 357 9.86 -16.29 7.75
C PHE A 357 9.39 -16.62 6.35
N VAL A 358 8.42 -17.52 6.21
CA VAL A 358 7.92 -17.95 4.90
C VAL A 358 6.42 -17.70 4.78
N ASP A 359 5.92 -17.55 3.56
CA ASP A 359 4.49 -17.49 3.24
C ASP A 359 3.85 -18.88 3.10
N LYS A 360 2.54 -18.94 2.79
CA LYS A 360 1.79 -20.20 2.63
C LYS A 360 2.36 -21.11 1.55
N GLN A 361 3.06 -20.56 0.57
CA GLN A 361 3.70 -21.29 -0.52
C GLN A 361 5.16 -21.63 -0.20
N GLY A 362 5.64 -21.34 1.01
CA GLY A 362 7.00 -21.62 1.45
C GLY A 362 8.04 -20.64 0.92
N ARG A 363 7.65 -19.51 0.33
CA ARG A 363 8.60 -18.49 -0.13
C ARG A 363 9.03 -17.62 1.02
N ASP A 364 10.34 -17.46 1.15
CA ASP A 364 10.96 -16.58 2.14
C ASP A 364 10.53 -15.12 1.94
N LEU A 365 10.17 -14.44 3.02
CA LEU A 365 9.86 -13.01 3.02
C LEU A 365 11.07 -12.17 2.58
N ALA A 366 12.30 -12.63 2.84
CA ALA A 366 13.52 -12.00 2.33
C ALA A 366 13.69 -12.14 0.79
N ASN A 367 12.86 -12.98 0.15
CA ASN A 367 12.88 -13.24 -1.29
C ASN A 367 11.50 -12.93 -1.94
N GLY A 368 10.78 -11.94 -1.41
CA GLY A 368 9.52 -11.45 -1.97
C GLY A 368 8.28 -12.31 -1.65
N GLY A 369 8.37 -13.19 -0.65
CA GLY A 369 7.21 -13.85 -0.06
C GLY A 369 6.28 -12.88 0.68
N GLY A 370 5.15 -13.42 1.15
CA GLY A 370 4.23 -12.74 2.07
C GLY A 370 2.79 -13.04 1.72
N GLU A 371 2.07 -13.62 2.68
CA GLU A 371 0.64 -13.90 2.58
C GLU A 371 -0.15 -12.64 2.89
N ILE A 372 -1.11 -12.24 2.05
CA ILE A 372 -2.00 -11.11 2.33
C ILE A 372 -3.05 -11.56 3.35
N VAL A 373 -3.14 -10.84 4.47
CA VAL A 373 -4.16 -11.10 5.51
C VAL A 373 -5.31 -10.11 5.42
N TYR A 374 -5.01 -8.85 5.10
CA TYR A 374 -6.02 -7.80 5.00
C TYR A 374 -5.59 -6.74 3.98
N ALA A 375 -6.52 -6.22 3.18
CA ALA A 375 -6.26 -5.19 2.18
C ALA A 375 -7.49 -4.31 1.97
N SER A 376 -7.37 -3.30 1.10
CA SER A 376 -8.51 -2.47 0.69
C SER A 376 -9.70 -3.33 0.28
N ASN A 377 -10.83 -3.08 0.92
CA ASN A 377 -12.10 -3.77 0.76
C ASN A 377 -13.22 -2.75 0.97
N ARG A 378 -14.47 -3.02 0.58
CA ARG A 378 -15.67 -2.17 0.87
C ARG A 378 -15.34 -0.68 1.11
N ASP A 379 -15.47 -0.19 2.34
CA ASP A 379 -15.16 1.19 2.76
C ASP A 379 -13.73 1.39 3.28
N VAL A 380 -12.95 0.31 3.39
CA VAL A 380 -11.55 0.33 3.85
C VAL A 380 -10.61 0.59 2.68
N TYR A 381 -9.75 1.61 2.81
CA TYR A 381 -8.68 1.87 1.87
C TYR A 381 -7.33 1.87 2.56
N ALA A 382 -6.37 1.17 1.95
CA ALA A 382 -4.96 1.18 2.34
C ALA A 382 -4.71 0.84 3.84
N PRO A 383 -5.25 -0.28 4.38
CA PRO A 383 -5.00 -0.65 5.77
C PRO A 383 -3.55 -1.06 6.01
N GLY A 384 -2.95 -0.60 7.11
CA GLY A 384 -1.57 -0.92 7.49
C GLY A 384 -1.15 -0.26 8.80
N GLY A 385 0.17 -0.13 9.01
CA GLY A 385 0.73 0.29 10.30
C GLY A 385 0.23 -0.61 11.45
N GLN A 386 0.18 -1.91 11.17
CA GLN A 386 -0.57 -2.88 11.96
C GLN A 386 0.17 -3.36 13.21
N GLY A 387 -0.59 -3.87 14.17
CA GLY A 387 -0.08 -4.76 15.20
C GLY A 387 -1.11 -5.81 15.61
N VAL A 388 -0.70 -6.71 16.50
CA VAL A 388 -1.56 -7.76 17.03
C VAL A 388 -1.65 -7.60 18.54
N LEU A 389 -2.87 -7.48 19.03
CA LEU A 389 -3.17 -7.54 20.46
C LEU A 389 -3.53 -8.98 20.82
N SER A 390 -2.71 -9.60 21.67
CA SER A 390 -2.91 -10.97 22.14
C SER A 390 -3.59 -10.98 23.49
N GLU A 391 -4.83 -11.46 23.54
CA GLU A 391 -5.64 -11.55 24.75
C GLU A 391 -6.09 -12.99 25.02
N LYS A 392 -6.61 -13.26 26.22
CA LYS A 392 -7.13 -14.59 26.56
C LYS A 392 -8.29 -15.04 25.65
N SER A 393 -9.06 -14.09 25.13
CA SER A 393 -10.15 -14.34 24.19
C SER A 393 -9.69 -14.64 22.77
N GLY A 394 -8.41 -14.39 22.45
CA GLY A 394 -7.83 -14.56 21.13
C GLY A 394 -7.02 -13.34 20.70
N ASP A 395 -6.43 -13.45 19.51
CA ASP A 395 -5.64 -12.39 18.91
C ASP A 395 -6.54 -11.44 18.09
N THR A 396 -6.24 -10.15 18.14
CA THR A 396 -6.92 -9.11 17.36
C THR A 396 -5.90 -8.35 16.53
N LEU A 397 -6.11 -8.30 15.22
CA LEU A 397 -5.35 -7.45 14.31
C LEU A 397 -5.91 -6.03 14.38
N TYR A 398 -5.07 -5.05 14.69
CA TYR A 398 -5.42 -3.64 14.65
C TYR A 398 -4.56 -2.90 13.62
N TYR A 399 -5.09 -1.83 13.03
CA TYR A 399 -4.42 -1.05 11.99
C TYR A 399 -5.05 0.34 11.85
N HIS A 400 -4.34 1.25 11.17
CA HIS A 400 -4.99 2.43 10.62
C HIS A 400 -5.49 2.15 9.21
N TYR A 401 -6.56 2.84 8.79
CA TYR A 401 -7.05 2.81 7.41
C TYR A 401 -7.74 4.13 7.05
N LEU A 402 -7.91 4.39 5.75
CA LEU A 402 -8.72 5.50 5.25
C LEU A 402 -10.12 5.01 4.89
N ASN A 403 -11.14 5.69 5.40
CA ASN A 403 -12.51 5.37 5.03
C ASN A 403 -12.87 6.03 3.69
N LYS A 404 -13.12 5.22 2.65
CA LYS A 404 -13.42 5.67 1.27
C LYS A 404 -14.63 6.60 1.18
N THR A 405 -15.54 6.53 2.14
CA THR A 405 -16.77 7.35 2.20
C THR A 405 -16.56 8.68 2.92
N ILE A 406 -15.44 8.86 3.63
CA ILE A 406 -15.14 10.04 4.46
C ILE A 406 -14.03 10.88 3.81
N SER A 407 -12.80 10.36 3.76
CA SER A 407 -11.66 11.08 3.19
C SER A 407 -10.48 10.14 2.90
N TYR A 408 -9.62 10.56 1.98
CA TYR A 408 -8.31 9.96 1.71
C TYR A 408 -7.15 10.76 2.34
N ASP A 409 -7.47 11.78 3.13
CA ASP A 409 -6.47 12.62 3.80
C ASP A 409 -5.77 11.85 4.92
N PHE A 410 -4.46 12.01 5.00
CA PHE A 410 -3.60 11.34 5.99
C PHE A 410 -4.11 11.47 7.43
N TRP A 411 -4.57 12.66 7.82
CA TRP A 411 -5.06 12.94 9.18
C TRP A 411 -6.49 12.46 9.45
N GLU A 412 -7.17 11.91 8.44
CA GLU A 412 -8.49 11.27 8.57
C GLU A 412 -8.38 9.74 8.65
N ALA A 413 -7.17 9.19 8.75
CA ALA A 413 -6.96 7.78 9.05
C ALA A 413 -7.58 7.41 10.40
N ARG A 414 -8.19 6.23 10.47
CA ARG A 414 -8.99 5.74 11.61
C ARG A 414 -8.49 4.39 12.08
N LEU A 415 -8.67 4.11 13.36
CA LEU A 415 -8.44 2.79 13.93
C LEU A 415 -9.51 1.83 13.38
N GLY A 416 -9.04 0.76 12.77
CA GLY A 416 -9.83 -0.43 12.45
C GLY A 416 -9.21 -1.64 13.12
N TYR A 417 -10.04 -2.65 13.41
CA TYR A 417 -9.55 -3.92 13.92
C TYR A 417 -10.41 -5.10 13.46
N ASN A 418 -9.84 -6.30 13.50
CA ASN A 418 -10.54 -7.56 13.25
C ASN A 418 -10.00 -8.65 14.18
N PRO A 419 -10.86 -9.46 14.81
CA PRO A 419 -10.42 -10.70 15.46
C PRO A 419 -9.69 -11.60 14.46
N LEU A 420 -8.69 -12.34 14.93
CA LEU A 420 -7.94 -13.31 14.13
C LEU A 420 -8.37 -14.73 14.47
N LYS A 421 -8.58 -15.53 13.42
CA LYS A 421 -8.66 -16.99 13.50
C LYS A 421 -7.42 -17.61 12.87
N TYR A 422 -6.91 -18.69 13.45
CA TYR A 422 -5.80 -19.45 12.86
C TYR A 422 -6.31 -20.73 12.18
N VAL A 423 -6.18 -20.82 10.86
CA VAL A 423 -6.53 -22.00 10.06
C VAL A 423 -5.24 -22.63 9.55
N ASP A 424 -4.97 -23.87 9.95
CA ASP A 424 -3.69 -24.56 9.69
C ASP A 424 -2.46 -23.75 10.15
N GLY A 425 -2.64 -22.98 11.23
CA GLY A 425 -1.66 -22.06 11.79
C GLY A 425 -1.41 -20.81 10.94
N TRP A 426 -2.35 -20.40 10.09
CA TRP A 426 -2.28 -19.13 9.37
C TRP A 426 -3.37 -18.18 9.86
N PRO A 427 -3.02 -16.92 10.18
CA PRO A 427 -4.01 -15.96 10.64
C PRO A 427 -4.94 -15.55 9.48
N VAL A 428 -6.22 -15.43 9.81
CA VAL A 428 -7.31 -15.01 8.93
C VAL A 428 -8.12 -13.98 9.71
N ALA A 429 -8.24 -12.76 9.19
CA ALA A 429 -9.13 -11.75 9.76
C ALA A 429 -10.59 -12.26 9.71
N GLN A 430 -11.38 -11.98 10.73
CA GLN A 430 -12.80 -12.34 10.83
C GLN A 430 -13.72 -11.14 10.76
#